data_AF-A0AAD4LCW3-F1
#
_entry.id   AF-A0AAD4LCW3-F1
#
_cell.length_a   1.000
_cell.length_b   1.000
_cell.length_c   1.000
_cell.angle_alpha   90.00
_cell.angle_beta   90.00
_cell.angle_gamma   90.00
#
_symmetry.space_group_name_H-M   'P 1'
#
loop_
_entity.id
_entity.type
_entity.pdbx_description
1 polymer ?
#
loop_
_entity_poly.entity_id
_entity_poly.type
_entity_poly.pdbx_seq_one_letter_code
_entity_poly.pdbx_strand_id
1 'polypeptide(L)'
;MPLTNVPIPPGVRSPRDRVLGLVQSLLDLGLPSLHICVTSRPEMDIRICLEPLTSLSISLHDQTGHQEDITKYIMSEVDVVSNQKRWRDDDKELVIEMLSEKADGMFRWVYCQLEMLRLCLRSRVRQFINELPDSLDETYERVLKEIHKTNQDYAQRLLQCLTVAIRPLRVDELAAGPYFRS
;
A
#
# COMPACT_ATOMS: atom_id res chain seq x y z
N MET A 1 -12.00 -5.86 -10.67
CA MET A 1 -12.73 -4.85 -11.50
C MET A 1 -11.89 -3.58 -11.50
N PRO A 2 -11.45 -3.09 -12.67
CA PRO A 2 -10.63 -1.89 -12.74
C PRO A 2 -11.47 -0.69 -12.34
N LEU A 3 -10.95 0.14 -11.43
CA LEU A 3 -11.51 1.44 -11.09
C LEU A 3 -11.69 2.21 -12.40
N THR A 4 -12.93 2.45 -12.78
CA THR A 4 -13.27 3.15 -14.01
C THR A 4 -12.74 4.57 -13.91
N ASN A 5 -11.77 4.89 -14.79
CA ASN A 5 -11.45 6.25 -15.16
C ASN A 5 -12.75 6.95 -15.57
N VAL A 6 -13.26 7.83 -14.70
CA VAL A 6 -14.34 8.75 -15.07
C VAL A 6 -13.81 9.60 -16.23
N PRO A 7 -14.47 9.61 -17.40
CA PRO A 7 -14.00 10.39 -18.53
C PRO A 7 -13.98 11.88 -18.17
N ILE A 8 -12.81 12.49 -18.24
CA ILE A 8 -12.66 13.92 -17.99
C ILE A 8 -13.17 14.67 -19.24
N PRO A 9 -14.08 15.64 -19.11
CA PRO A 9 -14.56 16.42 -20.25
C PRO A 9 -13.42 17.12 -20.99
N PRO A 10 -13.47 17.22 -22.33
CA PRO A 10 -12.44 17.89 -23.11
C PRO A 10 -12.29 19.34 -22.65
N GLY A 11 -11.07 19.72 -22.23
CA GLY A 11 -10.73 21.06 -21.75
C GLY A 11 -10.64 21.23 -20.23
N VAL A 12 -11.10 20.26 -19.44
CA VAL A 12 -10.95 20.29 -17.98
C VAL A 12 -9.63 19.61 -17.60
N ARG A 13 -8.69 20.35 -17.00
CA ARG A 13 -7.47 19.76 -16.44
C ARG A 13 -7.83 18.83 -15.30
N SER A 14 -7.28 17.61 -15.28
CA SER A 14 -7.45 16.71 -14.14
C SER A 14 -6.89 17.34 -12.86
N PRO A 15 -7.34 16.91 -11.66
CA PRO A 15 -6.71 17.34 -10.41
C PRO A 15 -5.18 17.11 -10.43
N ARG A 16 -4.74 16.00 -11.05
CA ARG A 16 -3.33 15.67 -11.26
C ARG A 16 -2.62 16.72 -12.12
N ASP A 17 -3.18 17.10 -13.27
CA ASP A 17 -2.59 18.12 -14.16
C ASP A 17 -2.48 19.48 -13.49
N ARG A 18 -3.45 19.84 -12.64
CA ARG A 18 -3.40 21.08 -11.87
C ARG A 18 -2.25 21.10 -10.87
N VAL A 19 -2.03 19.98 -10.18
CA VAL A 19 -0.92 19.84 -9.22
C VAL A 19 0.42 19.90 -9.95
N LEU A 20 0.58 19.16 -11.06
CA LEU A 20 1.80 19.16 -11.86
C LEU A 20 2.11 20.57 -12.41
N GLY A 21 1.09 21.29 -12.91
CA GLY A 21 1.24 22.68 -13.36
C GLY A 21 1.59 23.66 -12.23
N LEU A 22 1.11 23.42 -11.01
CA LEU A 22 1.48 24.23 -9.84
C LEU A 22 2.96 24.00 -9.47
N VAL A 23 3.43 22.75 -9.47
CA VAL A 23 4.84 22.42 -9.20
C VAL A 23 5.75 23.11 -10.21
N GLN A 24 5.42 23.05 -11.51
CA GLN A 24 6.14 23.80 -12.55
C GLN A 24 6.20 25.30 -12.24
N SER A 25 5.03 25.89 -11.95
CA SER A 25 4.93 27.33 -11.71
C SER A 25 5.77 27.78 -10.51
N LEU A 26 5.84 26.95 -9.45
CA LEU A 26 6.65 27.23 -8.27
C LEU A 26 8.16 27.17 -8.56
N LEU A 27 8.59 26.26 -9.42
CA LEU A 27 9.99 26.16 -9.84
C LEU A 27 10.39 27.32 -10.74
N ASP A 28 9.50 27.75 -11.64
CA ASP A 28 9.73 28.88 -12.56
C ASP A 28 9.89 30.22 -11.82
N LEU A 29 9.44 30.33 -10.55
CA LEU A 29 9.67 31.52 -9.73
C LEU A 29 11.15 31.72 -9.36
N GLY A 30 11.99 30.69 -9.47
CA GLY A 30 13.44 30.80 -9.25
C GLY A 30 13.84 31.27 -7.84
N LEU A 31 13.00 30.99 -6.82
CA LEU A 31 13.22 31.47 -5.47
C LEU A 31 14.39 30.69 -4.80
N PRO A 32 15.47 31.38 -4.37
CA PRO A 32 16.68 30.70 -3.89
C PRO A 32 16.50 29.97 -2.55
N SER A 33 15.43 30.27 -1.79
CA SER A 33 15.10 29.63 -0.51
C SER A 33 14.01 28.55 -0.63
N LEU A 34 13.52 28.27 -1.83
CA LEU A 34 12.47 27.28 -2.04
C LEU A 34 13.07 25.91 -2.36
N HIS A 35 12.90 24.96 -1.45
CA HIS A 35 13.25 23.56 -1.65
C HIS A 35 11.98 22.74 -1.73
N ILE A 36 11.78 22.02 -2.85
CA ILE A 36 10.61 21.18 -3.08
C ILE A 36 11.04 19.72 -3.08
N CYS A 37 10.38 18.90 -2.28
CA CYS A 37 10.47 17.43 -2.34
C CYS A 37 9.15 16.89 -2.89
N VAL A 38 9.21 16.12 -3.97
CA VAL A 38 8.04 15.51 -4.59
C VAL A 38 8.20 14.00 -4.55
N THR A 39 7.21 13.31 -4.01
CA THR A 39 7.12 11.84 -4.03
C THR A 39 5.98 11.43 -4.94
N SER A 40 6.21 10.46 -5.82
CA SER A 40 5.18 9.97 -6.74
C SER A 40 5.35 8.48 -7.05
N ARG A 41 4.29 7.87 -7.61
CA ARG A 41 4.40 6.57 -8.26
C ARG A 41 5.08 6.75 -9.63
N PRO A 42 5.79 5.74 -10.15
CA PRO A 42 6.47 5.81 -11.44
C PRO A 42 5.48 5.69 -12.63
N GLU A 43 4.36 6.41 -12.57
CA GLU A 43 3.38 6.49 -13.65
C GLU A 43 3.92 7.40 -14.76
N MET A 44 3.71 6.99 -16.02
CA MET A 44 4.36 7.62 -17.17
C MET A 44 4.04 9.12 -17.32
N ASP A 45 2.78 9.50 -17.09
CA ASP A 45 2.33 10.89 -17.16
C ASP A 45 2.99 11.76 -16.08
N ILE A 46 3.14 11.22 -14.86
CA ILE A 46 3.84 11.91 -13.76
C ILE A 46 5.33 12.05 -14.08
N ARG A 47 5.96 10.98 -14.59
CA ARG A 47 7.39 10.98 -14.96
C ARG A 47 7.70 12.02 -16.02
N ILE A 48 6.91 12.07 -17.10
CA ILE A 48 7.08 13.05 -18.18
C ILE A 48 7.08 14.49 -17.63
N CYS A 49 6.23 14.79 -16.65
CA CYS A 49 6.14 16.13 -16.07
C CYS A 49 7.26 16.42 -15.06
N LEU A 50 7.69 15.45 -14.24
CA LEU A 50 8.62 15.70 -13.14
C LEU A 50 10.09 15.49 -13.51
N GLU A 51 10.43 14.60 -14.44
CA GLU A 51 11.82 14.33 -14.86
C GLU A 51 12.56 15.59 -15.35
N PRO A 52 11.95 16.47 -16.17
CA PRO A 52 12.61 17.72 -16.59
C PRO A 52 12.84 18.72 -15.46
N LEU A 53 12.13 18.55 -14.34
CA LEU A 53 12.07 19.51 -13.24
C LEU A 53 12.95 19.14 -12.05
N THR A 54 13.47 17.91 -12.04
CA THR A 54 14.23 17.41 -10.92
C THR A 54 15.72 17.45 -11.19
N SER A 55 16.47 18.05 -10.26
CA SER A 55 17.93 17.93 -10.22
C SER A 55 18.41 16.61 -9.62
N LEU A 56 17.53 15.90 -8.90
CA LEU A 56 17.82 14.64 -8.24
C LEU A 56 16.57 13.74 -8.24
N SER A 57 16.64 12.63 -8.98
CA SER A 57 15.60 11.60 -8.93
C SER A 57 16.08 10.41 -8.10
N ILE A 58 15.28 10.00 -7.13
CA ILE A 58 15.51 8.81 -6.31
C ILE A 58 14.34 7.86 -6.56
N SER A 59 14.59 6.76 -7.26
CA SER A 59 13.62 5.66 -7.33
C SER A 59 13.76 4.79 -6.09
N LEU A 60 12.69 4.67 -5.31
CA LEU A 60 12.61 3.73 -4.17
C LEU A 60 12.29 2.29 -4.61
N HIS A 61 12.07 2.04 -5.90
CA HIS A 61 11.89 0.69 -6.41
C HIS A 61 13.24 0.10 -6.85
N ASP A 62 14.15 0.96 -7.32
CA ASP A 62 15.40 0.54 -7.95
C ASP A 62 16.64 0.70 -7.04
N GLN A 63 16.52 1.12 -5.77
CA GLN A 63 17.71 1.16 -4.90
C GLN A 63 18.21 -0.24 -4.58
N THR A 64 19.52 -0.39 -4.73
CA THR A 64 20.28 -1.50 -4.16
C THR A 64 20.10 -1.53 -2.64
N GLY A 65 19.72 -2.67 -2.08
CA GLY A 65 19.51 -2.86 -0.64
C GLY A 65 18.05 -2.88 -0.18
N HIS A 66 17.09 -2.48 -1.03
CA HIS A 66 15.66 -2.57 -0.67
C HIS A 66 15.22 -3.98 -0.30
N GLN A 67 15.66 -4.98 -1.06
CA GLN A 67 15.36 -6.38 -0.77
C GLN A 67 16.03 -6.86 0.53
N GLU A 68 17.23 -6.37 0.83
CA GLU A 68 17.93 -6.68 2.08
C GLU A 68 17.19 -6.12 3.29
N ASP A 69 16.68 -4.90 3.19
CA ASP A 69 15.94 -4.26 4.27
C ASP A 69 14.58 -4.93 4.50
N ILE A 70 13.91 -5.37 3.42
CA ILE A 70 12.72 -6.21 3.52
C ILE A 70 13.05 -7.53 4.24
N THR A 71 14.16 -8.18 3.85
CA THR A 71 14.58 -9.44 4.46
C THR A 71 14.89 -9.27 5.95
N LYS A 72 15.62 -8.21 6.33
CA LYS A 72 15.88 -7.86 7.74
C LYS A 72 14.59 -7.62 8.51
N TYR A 73 13.64 -6.90 7.89
CA TYR A 73 12.33 -6.67 8.49
C TYR A 73 11.58 -7.99 8.72
N ILE A 74 11.52 -8.87 7.71
CA ILE A 74 10.93 -10.22 7.82
C ILE A 74 11.57 -11.00 8.96
N MET A 75 12.91 -11.09 9.00
CA MET A 75 13.63 -11.81 10.04
C MET A 75 13.26 -11.30 11.44
N SER A 76 13.29 -9.97 11.63
CA SER A 76 12.99 -9.35 12.92
C SER A 76 11.57 -9.64 13.41
N GLU A 77 10.59 -9.63 12.51
CA GLU A 77 9.19 -9.87 12.83
C GLU A 77 8.88 -11.36 13.02
N VAL A 78 9.44 -12.22 12.16
CA VAL A 78 9.29 -13.67 12.27
C VAL A 78 9.93 -14.17 13.56
N ASP A 79 11.08 -13.64 13.97
CA ASP A 79 11.72 -13.97 15.26
C ASP A 79 10.76 -13.75 16.45
N VAL A 80 10.06 -12.62 16.47
CA VAL A 80 9.11 -12.31 17.54
C VAL A 80 7.97 -13.33 17.54
N VAL A 81 7.35 -13.58 16.38
CA VAL A 81 6.19 -14.47 16.26
C VAL A 81 6.57 -15.93 16.52
N SER A 82 7.70 -16.39 15.98
CA SER A 82 8.19 -17.75 16.13
C SER A 82 8.51 -18.06 17.58
N ASN A 83 9.10 -17.11 18.31
CA ASN A 83 9.43 -17.27 19.73
C ASN A 83 8.17 -17.31 20.59
N GLN A 84 7.22 -16.39 20.36
CA GLN A 84 5.95 -16.36 21.08
C GLN A 84 5.14 -17.65 20.89
N LYS A 85 5.13 -18.19 19.66
CA LYS A 85 4.36 -19.40 19.30
C LYS A 85 5.17 -20.69 19.37
N ARG A 86 6.46 -20.60 19.74
CA ARG A 86 7.42 -21.71 19.82
C ARG A 86 7.49 -22.53 18.54
N TRP A 87 7.67 -21.91 17.38
CA TRP A 87 7.78 -22.64 16.10
C TRP A 87 8.99 -23.58 16.07
N ARG A 88 8.99 -24.54 15.13
CA ARG A 88 10.22 -25.27 14.80
C ARG A 88 11.14 -24.37 13.98
N ASP A 89 12.44 -24.58 14.08
CA ASP A 89 13.42 -23.82 13.31
C ASP A 89 13.18 -24.00 11.79
N ASP A 90 12.90 -25.22 11.32
CA ASP A 90 12.52 -25.48 9.93
C ASP A 90 11.28 -24.67 9.48
N ASP A 91 10.27 -24.53 10.35
CA ASP A 91 9.05 -23.79 10.01
C ASP A 91 9.33 -22.28 9.97
N LYS A 92 10.26 -21.79 10.80
CA LYS A 92 10.70 -20.40 10.84
C LYS A 92 11.53 -20.04 9.61
N GLU A 93 12.52 -20.86 9.27
CA GLU A 93 13.38 -20.68 8.09
C GLU A 93 12.54 -20.65 6.82
N LEU A 94 11.60 -21.59 6.68
CA LEU A 94 10.70 -21.65 5.54
C LEU A 94 9.83 -20.39 5.40
N VAL A 95 9.33 -19.83 6.50
CA VAL A 95 8.56 -18.57 6.45
C VAL A 95 9.45 -17.41 5.98
N ILE A 96 10.67 -17.30 6.51
CA ILE A 96 11.60 -16.23 6.14
C ILE A 96 11.93 -16.33 4.64
N GLU A 97 12.26 -17.53 4.16
CA GLU A 97 12.55 -17.79 2.75
C GLU A 97 11.38 -17.38 1.85
N MET A 98 10.20 -17.94 2.10
CA MET A 98 9.04 -17.75 1.23
C MET A 98 8.51 -16.32 1.23
N LEU A 99 8.53 -15.63 2.37
CA LEU A 99 8.15 -14.21 2.41
C LEU A 99 9.19 -13.33 1.72
N SER A 100 10.48 -13.66 1.81
CA SER A 100 11.54 -12.87 1.18
C SER A 100 11.49 -13.02 -0.34
N GLU A 101 11.29 -14.24 -0.84
CA GLU A 101 11.16 -14.54 -2.26
C GLU A 101 9.94 -13.85 -2.87
N LYS A 102 8.78 -13.93 -2.21
CA LYS A 102 7.52 -13.37 -2.73
C LYS A 102 7.32 -11.89 -2.45
N ALA A 103 8.18 -11.24 -1.66
CA ALA A 103 7.98 -9.84 -1.29
C ALA A 103 7.95 -8.89 -2.49
N ASP A 104 8.73 -9.19 -3.54
CA ASP A 104 8.83 -8.38 -4.77
C ASP A 104 8.94 -6.87 -4.50
N GLY A 105 9.81 -6.49 -3.56
CA GLY A 105 10.01 -5.08 -3.17
C GLY A 105 8.86 -4.44 -2.36
N MET A 106 7.82 -5.20 -1.98
CA MET A 106 6.63 -4.69 -1.31
C MET A 106 6.62 -4.91 0.21
N PHE A 107 7.11 -3.94 0.99
CA PHE A 107 6.95 -3.94 2.46
C PHE A 107 5.49 -4.13 2.90
N ARG A 108 4.54 -3.53 2.18
CA ARG A 108 3.11 -3.62 2.54
C ARG A 108 2.59 -5.05 2.39
N TRP A 109 3.06 -5.78 1.37
CA TRP A 109 2.64 -7.17 1.17
C TRP A 109 3.15 -8.02 2.33
N VAL A 110 4.44 -7.89 2.66
CA VAL A 110 5.07 -8.57 3.80
C VAL A 110 4.35 -8.27 5.10
N TYR A 111 4.08 -6.99 5.38
CA TYR A 111 3.33 -6.56 6.55
C TYR A 111 1.99 -7.28 6.67
N CYS A 112 1.20 -7.34 5.59
CA CYS A 112 -0.07 -8.05 5.58
C CYS A 112 0.10 -9.55 5.91
N GLN A 113 1.10 -10.21 5.33
CA GLN A 113 1.33 -11.63 5.61
C GLN A 113 1.76 -11.86 7.06
N LEU A 114 2.57 -10.97 7.63
CA LEU A 114 2.99 -11.03 9.04
C LEU A 114 1.82 -10.84 10.00
N GLU A 115 0.89 -9.91 9.72
CA GLU A 115 -0.34 -9.76 10.53
C GLU A 115 -1.19 -11.03 10.48
N MET A 116 -1.32 -11.67 9.31
CA MET A 116 -2.04 -12.94 9.20
C MET A 116 -1.32 -14.08 9.94
N LEU A 117 0.01 -14.13 9.89
CA LEU A 117 0.82 -15.10 10.65
C LEU A 117 0.67 -14.95 12.16
N ARG A 118 0.54 -13.72 12.65
CA ARG A 118 0.26 -13.45 14.08
C ARG A 118 -1.09 -14.01 14.53
N LEU A 119 -2.04 -14.18 13.62
CA LEU A 119 -3.31 -14.87 13.91
C LEU A 119 -3.25 -16.39 13.62
N CYS A 120 -2.31 -16.84 12.78
CA CYS A 120 -2.16 -18.23 12.37
C CYS A 120 -1.75 -19.18 13.51
N LEU A 121 -2.40 -20.33 13.63
CA LEU A 121 -1.99 -21.37 14.58
C LEU A 121 -0.66 -21.99 14.16
N ARG A 122 0.20 -22.36 15.12
CA ARG A 122 1.49 -23.03 14.84
C ARG A 122 1.35 -24.23 13.89
N SER A 123 0.31 -25.05 14.08
CA SER A 123 0.07 -26.24 13.26
C SER A 123 -0.30 -25.92 11.80
N ARG A 124 -0.68 -24.68 11.50
CA ARG A 124 -1.14 -24.23 10.17
C ARG A 124 -0.09 -23.40 9.42
N VAL A 125 1.08 -23.15 10.01
CA VAL A 125 2.12 -22.31 9.39
C VAL A 125 2.49 -22.78 7.99
N ARG A 126 2.73 -24.09 7.79
CA ARG A 126 3.03 -24.64 6.46
C ARG A 126 1.88 -24.49 5.47
N GLN A 127 0.64 -24.65 5.93
CA GLN A 127 -0.53 -24.42 5.08
C GLN A 127 -0.62 -22.95 4.67
N PHE A 128 -0.42 -22.03 5.61
CA PHE A 128 -0.41 -20.59 5.34
C PHE A 128 0.61 -20.23 4.26
N ILE A 129 1.83 -20.79 4.35
CA ILE A 129 2.90 -20.56 3.37
C ILE A 129 2.47 -21.02 1.97
N ASN A 130 1.87 -22.21 1.85
CA ASN A 130 1.40 -22.75 0.59
C ASN A 130 0.25 -21.92 -0.02
N GLU A 131 -0.51 -21.24 0.83
CA GLU A 131 -1.63 -20.43 0.43
C GLU A 131 -1.24 -18.95 0.25
N LEU A 132 0.03 -18.55 0.35
CA LEU A 132 0.43 -17.14 0.23
C LEU A 132 -0.09 -16.48 -1.07
N PRO A 133 -0.69 -15.29 -0.99
CA PRO A 133 -1.14 -14.55 -2.16
C PRO A 133 0.06 -14.08 -2.98
N ASP A 134 -0.07 -14.04 -4.31
CA ASP A 134 1.02 -13.64 -5.19
C ASP A 134 1.17 -12.12 -5.32
N SER A 135 0.17 -11.35 -4.85
CA SER A 135 0.19 -9.88 -4.94
C SER A 135 -0.57 -9.20 -3.80
N LEU A 136 -0.37 -7.88 -3.68
CA LEU A 136 -1.19 -7.03 -2.80
C LEU A 136 -2.67 -7.06 -3.21
N ASP A 137 -2.97 -7.11 -4.51
CA ASP A 137 -4.34 -7.12 -5.00
C ASP A 137 -5.06 -8.41 -4.58
N GLU A 138 -4.40 -9.56 -4.71
CA GLU A 138 -4.94 -10.83 -4.19
C GLU A 138 -5.07 -10.82 -2.68
N THR A 139 -4.11 -10.21 -1.97
CA THR A 139 -4.18 -10.04 -0.51
C THR A 139 -5.45 -9.26 -0.14
N TYR A 140 -5.71 -8.12 -0.78
CA TYR A 140 -6.92 -7.33 -0.53
C TYR A 140 -8.18 -8.06 -0.97
N GLU A 141 -8.17 -8.79 -2.09
CA GLU A 141 -9.32 -9.56 -2.54
C GLU A 141 -9.73 -10.60 -1.50
N ARG A 142 -8.76 -11.31 -0.90
CA ARG A 142 -9.03 -12.28 0.17
C ARG A 142 -9.63 -11.61 1.40
N VAL A 143 -9.02 -10.52 1.89
CA VAL A 143 -9.54 -9.78 3.05
C VAL A 143 -10.96 -9.28 2.80
N LEU A 144 -11.25 -8.78 1.59
CA LEU A 144 -12.58 -8.33 1.21
C LEU A 144 -13.59 -9.48 1.12
N LYS A 145 -13.18 -10.67 0.66
CA LYS A 145 -14.02 -11.88 0.61
C LYS A 145 -14.34 -12.44 1.99
N GLU A 146 -13.48 -12.22 2.98
CA GLU A 146 -13.71 -12.65 4.37
C GLU A 146 -14.78 -11.82 5.10
N ILE A 147 -15.15 -10.64 4.56
CA ILE A 147 -16.19 -9.80 5.15
C ILE A 147 -17.54 -10.52 5.07
N HIS A 148 -18.13 -10.76 6.24
CA HIS A 148 -19.44 -11.42 6.36
C HIS A 148 -20.50 -10.69 5.52
N LYS A 149 -21.37 -11.44 4.84
CA LYS A 149 -22.36 -10.90 3.89
C LYS A 149 -23.21 -9.76 4.47
N THR A 150 -23.59 -9.85 5.74
CA THR A 150 -24.39 -8.80 6.42
C THR A 150 -23.66 -7.47 6.55
N ASN A 151 -22.33 -7.46 6.46
CA ASN A 151 -21.48 -6.29 6.65
C ASN A 151 -20.94 -5.72 5.33
N GLN A 152 -21.24 -6.36 4.18
CA GLN A 152 -20.69 -5.95 2.89
C GLN A 152 -21.15 -4.54 2.48
N ASP A 153 -22.44 -4.22 2.65
CA ASP A 153 -22.97 -2.88 2.36
C ASP A 153 -22.28 -1.80 3.20
N TYR A 154 -22.02 -2.10 4.47
CA TYR A 154 -21.33 -1.18 5.37
C TYR A 154 -19.85 -1.02 4.98
N ALA A 155 -19.15 -2.12 4.71
CA ALA A 155 -17.77 -2.10 4.25
C ALA A 155 -17.62 -1.31 2.94
N GLN A 156 -18.54 -1.49 1.98
CA GLN A 156 -18.53 -0.74 0.72
C GLN A 156 -18.67 0.77 0.96
N ARG A 157 -19.62 1.19 1.81
CA ARG A 157 -19.80 2.61 2.14
C ARG A 157 -18.56 3.18 2.82
N LEU A 158 -17.98 2.46 3.77
CA LEU A 158 -16.75 2.88 4.44
C LEU A 158 -15.60 3.07 3.44
N LEU A 159 -15.40 2.10 2.54
CA LEU A 159 -14.37 2.19 1.51
C LEU A 159 -14.61 3.39 0.57
N GLN A 160 -15.87 3.65 0.19
CA GLN A 160 -16.23 4.85 -0.59
C GLN A 160 -15.96 6.15 0.17
N CYS A 161 -16.23 6.20 1.47
CA CYS A 161 -15.87 7.37 2.28
C CYS A 161 -14.35 7.58 2.31
N LEU A 162 -13.56 6.51 2.40
CA LEU A 162 -12.11 6.59 2.38
C LEU A 162 -11.55 7.10 1.06
N THR A 163 -12.18 6.80 -0.08
CA THR A 163 -11.68 7.28 -1.39
C THR A 163 -11.86 8.78 -1.61
N VAL A 164 -12.80 9.42 -0.90
CA VAL A 164 -13.09 10.85 -1.01
C VAL A 164 -12.64 11.66 0.20
N ALA A 165 -12.10 11.01 1.22
CA ALA A 165 -11.68 11.65 2.45
C ALA A 165 -10.45 12.55 2.21
N ILE A 166 -10.57 13.83 2.57
CA ILE A 166 -9.48 14.81 2.48
C ILE A 166 -8.49 14.66 3.65
N ARG A 167 -8.96 14.10 4.77
CA ARG A 167 -8.18 13.82 5.96
C ARG A 167 -8.53 12.43 6.50
N PRO A 168 -7.66 11.81 7.32
CA PRO A 168 -8.02 10.60 8.03
C PRO A 168 -9.37 10.77 8.76
N LEU A 169 -10.30 9.86 8.47
CA LEU A 169 -11.61 9.82 9.12
C LEU A 169 -11.45 9.18 10.50
N ARG A 170 -12.12 9.76 11.50
CA ARG A 170 -12.14 9.20 12.85
C ARG A 170 -13.19 8.10 12.93
N VAL A 171 -13.00 7.15 13.84
CA VAL A 171 -13.89 5.98 13.97
C VAL A 171 -15.32 6.40 14.32
N ASP A 172 -15.48 7.45 15.11
CA ASP A 172 -16.77 8.08 15.45
C ASP A 172 -17.48 8.64 14.22
N GLU A 173 -16.75 9.24 13.28
CA GLU A 173 -17.32 9.78 12.03
C GLU A 173 -17.83 8.67 11.11
N LEU A 174 -17.13 7.53 11.11
CA LEU A 174 -17.50 6.34 10.34
C LEU A 174 -18.71 5.61 10.96
N ALA A 175 -18.76 5.53 12.29
CA ALA A 175 -19.85 4.90 13.03
C ALA A 175 -21.17 5.70 12.97
N ALA A 176 -21.09 7.03 12.83
CA ALA A 176 -22.24 7.92 12.70
C ALA A 176 -22.89 7.92 11.29
N GLY A 177 -22.32 7.16 10.35
CA GLY A 177 -22.75 7.05 8.96
C GLY A 177 -24.19 6.55 8.64
N PRO A 178 -25.05 6.07 9.57
CA PRO A 178 -26.44 5.78 9.21
C PRO A 178 -27.33 7.02 8.99
N TYR A 179 -26.89 8.23 9.39
CA TYR A 179 -27.75 9.43 9.35
C TYR A 179 -27.57 10.36 8.15
N PHE A 180 -26.68 10.04 7.20
CA PHE A 180 -26.64 10.75 5.91
C PHE A 180 -27.67 10.13 4.95
N ARG A 181 -28.95 10.44 5.17
CA ARG A 181 -29.98 10.39 4.12
C ARG A 181 -30.52 11.81 3.91
N SER A 182 -30.36 12.25 2.66
CA SER A 182 -31.02 13.38 1.99
C SER A 182 -32.52 13.42 2.22
#